data_AF-A0A3M2TY38-F1
#
_entry.id   AF-A0A3M2TY38-F1
#
_cell.length_a   1.000
_cell.length_b   1.000
_cell.length_c   1.000
_cell.angle_alpha   90.00
_cell.angle_beta   90.00
_cell.angle_gamma   90.00
#
_symmetry.space_group_name_H-M   'P 1'
#
loop_
_entity.id
_entity.type
_entity.pdbx_description
1 polymer ?
#
loop_
_entity_poly.entity_id
_entity_poly.type
_entity_poly.pdbx_seq_one_letter_code
_entity_poly.pdbx_strand_id
1 'polypeptide(L)'
;MFDQLGIEVTERSHKERLLRIRLSDQVMREMGLSPKASQRMDVTLDRLLASNRPDTHMLDLNSKLMQYLLGKACEYDFGGLAAMLQAPELGEGALLGAMLRWQGPQGKRMRQEFVAIQVDDGKAKLNHAKVSQWLMRPAEYSVLSPDGQTSKLLFKAAEEMANQRLADASNRYLIPENLDWAAAGWTH
;
A
#
# COMPACT_ATOMS: atom_id res chain seq x y z
N MET A 1 4.94 8.71 3.07
CA MET A 1 5.28 8.04 4.35
C MET A 1 6.29 8.82 5.18
N PHE A 2 7.51 9.11 4.70
CA PHE A 2 8.50 9.89 5.48
C PHE A 2 7.92 11.20 6.03
N ASP A 3 7.31 12.00 5.16
CA ASP A 3 6.67 13.27 5.52
C ASP A 3 5.61 13.10 6.63
N GLN A 4 4.69 12.13 6.47
CA GLN A 4 3.66 11.80 7.48
C GLN A 4 4.23 11.35 8.83
N LEU A 5 5.43 10.75 8.86
CA LEU A 5 6.09 10.30 10.08
C LEU A 5 7.08 11.34 10.64
N GLY A 6 7.16 12.53 10.02
CA GLY A 6 8.12 13.57 10.42
C GLY A 6 9.58 13.17 10.17
N ILE A 7 9.83 12.31 9.18
CA ILE A 7 11.17 11.99 8.68
C ILE A 7 11.46 12.95 7.53
N GLU A 8 12.44 13.83 7.73
CA GLU A 8 12.80 14.86 6.75
C GLU A 8 13.83 14.32 5.76
N VAL A 9 13.60 14.49 4.46
CA VAL A 9 14.63 14.24 3.43
C VAL A 9 15.41 15.54 3.23
N THR A 10 16.60 15.60 3.80
CA THR A 10 17.47 16.78 3.79
C THR A 10 18.31 16.91 2.52
N GLU A 11 18.69 15.79 1.89
CA GLU A 11 19.49 15.79 0.67
C GLU A 11 19.11 14.60 -0.22
N ARG A 12 19.12 14.82 -1.53
CA ARG A 12 18.97 13.78 -2.57
C ARG A 12 20.20 13.83 -3.46
N SER A 13 20.88 12.70 -3.62
CA SER A 13 22.09 12.60 -4.44
C SER A 13 22.10 11.32 -5.29
N HIS A 14 23.09 11.20 -6.18
CA HIS A 14 23.26 10.04 -7.08
C HIS A 14 22.03 9.70 -7.94
N LYS A 15 21.38 10.72 -8.52
CA LYS A 15 20.13 10.59 -9.28
C LYS A 15 18.99 10.03 -8.41
N GLU A 16 18.74 10.65 -7.25
CA GLU A 16 17.67 10.29 -6.31
C GLU A 16 17.82 8.91 -5.63
N ARG A 17 18.96 8.23 -5.81
CA ARG A 17 19.18 6.88 -5.25
C ARG A 17 19.76 6.89 -3.84
N LEU A 18 20.37 7.98 -3.41
CA LEU A 18 20.88 8.16 -2.06
C LEU A 18 20.13 9.32 -1.40
N LEU A 19 19.51 9.05 -0.27
CA LEU A 19 18.73 10.01 0.50
C LEU A 19 19.42 10.25 1.84
N ARG A 20 19.70 11.51 2.17
CA ARG A 20 20.07 11.88 3.53
C ARG A 20 18.82 12.28 4.29
N ILE A 21 18.49 11.50 5.30
CA ILE A 21 17.30 11.71 6.10
C ILE A 21 17.64 12.18 7.50
N ARG A 22 16.69 12.88 8.12
CA ARG A 22 16.71 13.23 9.53
C ARG A 22 15.47 12.65 10.21
N LEU A 23 15.70 11.82 11.22
CA LEU A 23 14.66 11.24 12.06
C LEU A 23 14.23 12.24 13.14
N SER A 24 12.94 12.27 13.44
CA SER A 24 12.41 12.98 14.61
C SER A 24 12.72 12.21 15.91
N ASP A 25 12.66 12.89 17.06
CA ASP A 25 12.83 12.24 18.36
C ASP A 25 11.77 11.16 18.63
N GLN A 26 10.57 11.36 18.09
CA GLN A 26 9.52 10.36 18.15
C GLN A 26 9.91 9.09 17.39
N VAL A 27 10.32 9.23 16.12
CA VAL A 27 10.75 8.10 15.28
C VAL A 27 11.94 7.37 15.90
N MET A 28 12.93 8.10 16.43
CA MET A 28 14.07 7.49 17.11
C MET A 28 13.65 6.63 18.30
N ARG A 29 12.74 7.12 19.15
CA ARG A 29 12.23 6.37 20.31
C ARG A 29 11.45 5.13 19.87
N GLU A 30 10.56 5.27 18.89
CA GLU A 30 9.74 4.16 18.38
C GLU A 30 10.59 3.08 17.68
N MET A 31 11.68 3.47 17.02
CA MET A 31 12.66 2.54 16.45
C MET A 31 13.59 1.89 17.50
N GLY A 32 13.47 2.26 18.77
CA GLY A 32 14.33 1.78 19.86
C GLY A 32 15.79 2.25 19.74
N LEU A 33 16.02 3.38 19.09
CA LEU A 33 17.35 4.00 19.00
C LEU A 33 17.66 4.78 20.29
N SER A 34 18.93 4.79 20.67
CA SER A 34 19.39 5.59 21.80
C SER A 34 19.13 7.08 21.55
N PRO A 35 18.69 7.87 22.54
CA PRO A 35 18.58 9.33 22.42
C PRO A 35 19.89 10.03 22.04
N LYS A 36 21.04 9.36 22.22
CA LYS A 36 22.37 9.85 21.83
C LYS A 36 22.79 9.44 20.41
N ALA A 37 22.01 8.60 19.73
CA ALA A 37 22.29 8.20 18.36
C ALA A 37 22.10 9.38 17.40
N SER A 38 22.77 9.32 16.24
CA SER A 38 22.60 10.32 15.19
C SER A 38 21.15 10.31 14.69
N GLN A 39 20.50 11.48 14.68
CA GLN A 39 19.24 11.69 13.97
C GLN A 39 19.41 11.63 12.45
N ARG A 40 20.63 11.84 11.94
CA ARG A 40 20.93 11.83 10.50
C ARG A 40 21.38 10.46 10.04
N MET A 41 20.81 10.00 8.93
CA MET A 41 21.15 8.73 8.30
C MET A 41 21.19 8.88 6.78
N ASP A 42 22.15 8.23 6.14
CA ASP A 42 22.17 8.09 4.69
C ASP A 42 21.52 6.74 4.34
N VAL A 43 20.52 6.75 3.46
CA VAL A 43 19.71 5.58 3.12
C VAL A 43 19.61 5.39 1.61
N THR A 44 19.59 4.13 1.15
CA THR A 44 19.49 3.80 -0.28
C THR A 44 18.75 2.48 -0.51
N LEU A 45 18.09 2.36 -1.66
CA LEU A 45 17.58 1.09 -2.19
C LEU A 45 18.58 0.41 -3.14
N ASP A 46 19.66 1.10 -3.53
CA ASP A 46 20.68 0.58 -4.45
C ASP A 46 21.76 -0.20 -3.69
N ARG A 47 21.77 -1.52 -3.86
CA ARG A 47 22.71 -2.41 -3.18
C ARG A 47 24.18 -2.08 -3.49
N LEU A 48 24.48 -1.61 -4.71
CA LEU A 48 25.86 -1.25 -5.07
C LEU A 48 26.31 0.03 -4.35
N LEU A 49 25.40 0.97 -4.11
CA LEU A 49 25.71 2.17 -3.33
C LEU A 49 25.93 1.83 -1.86
N ALA A 50 25.07 0.97 -1.29
CA ALA A 50 25.20 0.53 0.10
C ALA A 50 26.51 -0.26 0.35
N SER A 51 26.96 -1.09 -0.60
CA SER A 51 28.21 -1.85 -0.43
C SER A 51 29.47 -0.99 -0.56
N ASN A 52 29.42 0.07 -1.35
CA ASN A 52 30.59 0.87 -1.72
C ASN A 52 30.77 2.14 -0.88
N ARG A 53 29.79 2.50 -0.03
CA ARG A 53 29.86 3.69 0.82
C ARG A 53 29.69 3.28 2.29
N PRO A 54 30.68 3.59 3.16
CA PRO A 54 30.50 3.42 4.59
C PRO A 54 29.33 4.29 5.09
N ASP A 55 28.69 3.84 6.17
CA ASP A 55 27.59 4.54 6.85
C ASP A 55 26.33 4.82 6.00
N THR A 56 26.19 4.13 4.86
CA THR A 56 24.96 4.15 4.05
C THR A 56 24.12 2.90 4.35
N HIS A 57 22.90 3.11 4.83
CA HIS A 57 21.98 2.03 5.18
C HIS A 57 21.15 1.59 3.97
N MET A 58 21.20 0.29 3.65
CA MET A 58 20.29 -0.29 2.67
C MET A 58 18.87 -0.36 3.27
N LEU A 59 17.88 0.09 2.51
CA LEU A 59 16.46 -0.01 2.84
C LEU A 59 15.92 -1.35 2.36
N ASP A 60 16.40 -2.44 2.94
CA ASP A 60 15.87 -3.79 2.74
C ASP A 60 14.94 -4.20 3.89
N LEU A 61 14.33 -5.39 3.79
CA LEU A 61 13.38 -5.90 4.80
C LEU A 61 14.03 -6.21 6.16
N ASN A 62 15.37 -6.20 6.26
CA ASN A 62 16.10 -6.40 7.51
C ASN A 62 16.49 -5.06 8.16
N SER A 63 16.39 -3.95 7.44
CA SER A 63 16.63 -2.61 7.97
C SER A 63 15.62 -2.26 9.04
N LYS A 64 16.09 -1.83 10.21
CA LYS A 64 15.22 -1.33 11.30
C LYS A 64 14.29 -0.22 10.83
N LEU A 65 14.78 0.67 9.98
CA LEU A 65 13.97 1.74 9.43
C LEU A 65 12.88 1.17 8.51
N MET A 66 13.19 0.23 7.63
CA MET A 66 12.18 -0.38 6.76
C MET A 66 11.14 -1.17 7.57
N GLN A 67 11.56 -1.93 8.58
CA GLN A 67 10.64 -2.66 9.46
C GLN A 67 9.72 -1.70 10.23
N TYR A 68 10.26 -0.58 10.71
CA TYR A 68 9.47 0.48 11.34
C TYR A 68 8.44 1.07 10.37
N LEU A 69 8.86 1.42 9.15
CA LEU A 69 7.94 1.93 8.12
C LEU A 69 6.84 0.91 7.80
N LEU A 70 7.19 -0.36 7.59
CA LEU A 70 6.20 -1.40 7.31
C LEU A 70 5.25 -1.61 8.50
N GLY A 71 5.76 -1.58 9.72
CA GLY A 71 4.95 -1.64 10.93
C GLY A 71 3.93 -0.50 11.00
N LYS A 72 4.39 0.74 10.77
CA LYS A 72 3.52 1.93 10.72
C LYS A 72 2.48 1.85 9.61
N ALA A 73 2.85 1.35 8.43
CA ALA A 73 1.90 1.20 7.32
C ALA A 73 0.76 0.22 7.66
N CYS A 74 1.00 -0.74 8.55
CA CYS A 74 0.00 -1.71 8.99
C CYS A 74 -0.85 -1.22 10.18
N GLU A 75 -0.52 -0.09 10.81
CA GLU A 75 -1.33 0.46 11.89
C GLU A 75 -2.68 0.95 11.34
N TYR A 76 -3.75 0.66 12.07
CA TYR A 76 -5.12 0.98 11.65
C TYR A 76 -5.30 2.48 11.37
N ASP A 77 -4.78 3.34 12.26
CA ASP A 77 -4.93 4.79 12.18
C ASP A 77 -3.92 5.47 11.24
N PHE A 78 -2.96 4.75 10.68
CA PHE A 78 -1.97 5.34 9.77
C PHE A 78 -2.54 5.59 8.37
N GLY A 79 -3.66 4.94 8.03
CA GLY A 79 -4.25 5.04 6.71
C GLY A 79 -3.58 4.16 5.65
N GLY A 80 -2.76 3.19 6.05
CA GLY A 80 -2.07 2.29 5.11
C GLY A 80 -2.92 1.09 4.67
N LEU A 81 -3.92 0.69 5.45
CA LEU A 81 -4.86 -0.40 5.12
C LEU A 81 -6.23 0.11 4.66
N ALA A 82 -6.70 1.20 5.28
CA ALA A 82 -7.98 1.84 5.03
C ALA A 82 -7.76 3.35 4.99
N ALA A 83 -8.13 4.02 3.90
CA ALA A 83 -7.92 5.47 3.76
C ALA A 83 -9.17 6.20 3.28
N MET A 84 -9.24 7.49 3.57
CA MET A 84 -10.19 8.40 2.95
C MET A 84 -9.46 9.13 1.82
N LEU A 85 -9.97 8.99 0.60
CA LEU A 85 -9.35 9.47 -0.62
C LEU A 85 -10.14 10.65 -1.17
N GLN A 86 -9.45 11.76 -1.40
CA GLN A 86 -9.96 12.84 -2.24
C GLN A 86 -9.67 12.46 -3.70
N ALA A 87 -10.68 11.95 -4.39
CA ALA A 87 -10.56 11.35 -5.71
C ALA A 87 -11.85 11.56 -6.53
N PRO A 88 -12.20 12.81 -6.88
CA PRO A 88 -13.46 13.13 -7.55
C PRO A 88 -13.58 12.45 -8.92
N GLU A 89 -12.46 12.16 -9.62
CA GLU A 89 -12.48 11.40 -10.87
C GLU A 89 -13.01 9.96 -10.73
N LEU A 90 -12.89 9.38 -9.52
CA LEU A 90 -13.34 8.04 -9.19
C LEU A 90 -14.80 7.99 -8.71
N GLY A 91 -15.46 9.13 -8.50
CA GLY A 91 -16.82 9.21 -7.98
C GLY A 91 -16.92 8.90 -6.49
N GLU A 92 -18.13 9.01 -5.95
CA GLU A 92 -18.41 8.76 -4.54
C GLU A 92 -18.57 7.25 -4.30
N GLY A 93 -17.69 6.67 -3.48
CA GLY A 93 -17.74 5.23 -3.24
C GLY A 93 -16.47 4.67 -2.62
N ALA A 94 -15.93 3.61 -3.22
CA ALA A 94 -14.74 2.94 -2.71
C ALA A 94 -13.83 2.41 -3.83
N LEU A 95 -12.54 2.35 -3.53
CA LEU A 95 -11.50 1.70 -4.31
C LEU A 95 -10.82 0.64 -3.44
N LEU A 96 -10.87 -0.61 -3.86
CA LEU A 96 -10.27 -1.72 -3.11
C LEU A 96 -9.21 -2.42 -3.94
N GLY A 97 -8.07 -2.74 -3.32
CA GLY A 97 -7.03 -3.57 -3.91
C GLY A 97 -7.09 -4.98 -3.35
N ALA A 98 -7.01 -5.99 -4.21
CA ALA A 98 -7.01 -7.39 -3.79
C ALA A 98 -6.07 -8.25 -4.63
N MET A 99 -5.52 -9.30 -4.01
CA MET A 99 -4.78 -10.36 -4.68
C MET A 99 -5.66 -11.59 -4.80
N LEU A 100 -6.06 -11.92 -6.02
CA LEU A 100 -6.83 -13.12 -6.36
C LEU A 100 -5.88 -14.26 -6.71
N ARG A 101 -6.18 -15.47 -6.22
CA ARG A 101 -5.29 -16.63 -6.43
C ARG A 101 -6.06 -17.86 -6.85
N TRP A 102 -5.43 -18.63 -7.72
CA TRP A 102 -5.92 -19.92 -8.18
C TRP A 102 -4.85 -20.99 -8.00
N GLN A 103 -5.29 -22.17 -7.63
CA GLN A 103 -4.49 -23.36 -7.48
C GLN A 103 -4.89 -24.43 -8.49
N GLY A 104 -3.96 -25.34 -8.79
CA GLY A 104 -4.25 -26.53 -9.56
C GLY A 104 -4.93 -27.60 -8.70
N PRO A 105 -5.38 -28.71 -9.31
CA PRO A 105 -5.99 -29.83 -8.59
C PRO A 105 -5.09 -30.47 -7.52
N GLN A 106 -3.77 -30.29 -7.62
CA GLN A 106 -2.81 -30.76 -6.63
C GLN A 106 -2.55 -29.74 -5.49
N GLY A 107 -3.32 -28.64 -5.43
CA GLY A 107 -3.17 -27.58 -4.42
C GLY A 107 -1.97 -26.64 -4.63
N LYS A 108 -1.23 -26.79 -5.74
CA LYS A 108 -0.14 -25.87 -6.08
C LYS A 108 -0.72 -24.59 -6.66
N ARG A 109 -0.27 -23.43 -6.18
CA ARG A 109 -0.62 -22.12 -6.76
C ARG A 109 -0.17 -22.03 -8.22
N MET A 110 -1.11 -21.73 -9.11
CA MET A 110 -0.91 -21.70 -10.56
C MET A 110 -1.05 -20.29 -11.15
N ARG A 111 -1.86 -19.43 -10.52
CA ARG A 111 -2.11 -18.07 -10.98
C ARG A 111 -2.32 -17.12 -9.82
N GLN A 112 -1.85 -15.89 -9.98
CA GLN A 112 -2.13 -14.78 -9.10
C GLN A 112 -2.45 -13.55 -9.96
N GLU A 113 -3.39 -12.74 -9.50
CA GLU A 113 -3.80 -11.51 -10.17
C GLU A 113 -4.05 -10.44 -9.11
N PHE A 114 -3.35 -9.31 -9.22
CA PHE A 114 -3.71 -8.13 -8.44
C PHE A 114 -4.81 -7.38 -9.19
N VAL A 115 -5.88 -7.05 -8.49
CA VAL A 115 -7.03 -6.33 -9.03
C VAL A 115 -7.30 -5.07 -8.22
N ALA A 116 -7.69 -4.01 -8.93
CA ALA A 116 -8.29 -2.83 -8.34
C ALA A 116 -9.80 -2.85 -8.64
N ILE A 117 -10.63 -2.74 -7.60
CA ILE A 117 -12.08 -2.80 -7.69
C ILE A 117 -12.61 -1.42 -7.30
N GLN A 118 -13.14 -0.69 -8.28
CA GLN A 118 -13.83 0.58 -8.07
C GLN A 118 -15.30 0.29 -7.87
N VAL A 119 -15.87 0.76 -6.77
CA VAL A 119 -17.30 0.73 -6.48
C VAL A 119 -17.81 2.16 -6.44
N ASP A 120 -18.75 2.47 -7.32
CA ASP A 120 -19.41 3.77 -7.43
C ASP A 120 -20.88 3.50 -7.72
N ASP A 121 -21.79 4.19 -7.03
CA ASP A 121 -23.24 3.99 -7.16
C ASP A 121 -23.65 2.50 -7.03
N GLY A 122 -23.03 1.78 -6.09
CA GLY A 122 -23.25 0.33 -5.86
C GLY A 122 -22.76 -0.60 -6.98
N LYS A 123 -22.15 -0.07 -8.04
CA LYS A 123 -21.63 -0.85 -9.18
C LYS A 123 -20.13 -1.01 -9.06
N ALA A 124 -19.70 -2.26 -8.89
CA ALA A 124 -18.29 -2.61 -8.89
C ALA A 124 -17.74 -2.76 -10.32
N LYS A 125 -16.50 -2.31 -10.56
CA LYS A 125 -15.77 -2.46 -11.82
C LYS A 125 -14.32 -2.85 -11.53
N LEU A 126 -13.81 -3.85 -12.23
CA LEU A 126 -12.43 -4.30 -12.14
C LEU A 126 -11.51 -3.50 -13.06
N ASN A 127 -10.36 -3.09 -12.53
CA ASN A 127 -9.24 -2.47 -13.24
C ASN A 127 -9.68 -1.34 -14.19
N HIS A 128 -10.63 -0.52 -13.72
CA HIS A 128 -11.17 0.57 -14.52
C HIS A 128 -10.07 1.58 -14.87
N ALA A 129 -10.00 2.01 -16.13
CA ALA A 129 -8.89 2.84 -16.62
C ALA A 129 -8.68 4.14 -15.82
N LYS A 130 -9.76 4.71 -15.25
CA LYS A 130 -9.69 5.88 -14.36
C LYS A 130 -8.83 5.63 -13.11
N VAL A 131 -8.90 4.43 -12.54
CA VAL A 131 -8.07 4.05 -11.38
C VAL A 131 -6.59 4.07 -11.77
N SER A 132 -6.24 3.48 -12.92
CA SER A 132 -4.86 3.50 -13.41
C SER A 132 -4.35 4.92 -13.65
N GLN A 133 -5.19 5.82 -14.15
CA GLN A 133 -4.83 7.24 -14.33
C GLN A 133 -4.67 7.96 -13.00
N TRP A 134 -5.53 7.70 -12.02
CA TRP A 134 -5.45 8.27 -10.68
C TRP A 134 -4.16 7.86 -9.97
N LEU A 135 -3.76 6.58 -10.06
CA LEU A 135 -2.51 6.06 -9.48
C LEU A 135 -1.23 6.73 -10.01
N MET A 136 -1.30 7.46 -11.14
CA MET A 136 -0.16 8.21 -11.68
C MET A 136 0.05 9.56 -10.98
N ARG A 137 -0.85 9.96 -10.08
CA ARG A 137 -0.79 11.20 -9.33
C ARG A 137 -0.65 10.89 -7.83
N PRO A 138 0.00 11.77 -7.04
CA PRO A 138 -0.04 11.65 -5.59
C PRO A 138 -1.49 11.63 -5.09
N ALA A 139 -1.82 10.69 -4.21
CA ALA A 139 -3.14 10.63 -3.58
C ALA A 139 -3.29 11.73 -2.52
N GLU A 140 -4.48 12.33 -2.47
CA GLU A 140 -4.85 13.32 -1.46
C GLU A 140 -5.79 12.69 -0.42
N TYR A 141 -5.65 13.10 0.84
CA TYR A 141 -6.46 12.60 1.95
C TYR A 141 -7.75 13.40 2.09
N SER A 142 -8.88 12.70 2.24
CA SER A 142 -10.17 13.32 2.56
C SER A 142 -10.50 13.19 4.04
N VAL A 143 -11.21 14.15 4.61
CA VAL A 143 -11.75 14.06 5.99
C VAL A 143 -13.17 13.48 6.02
N LEU A 144 -13.78 13.30 4.86
CA LEU A 144 -15.13 12.79 4.74
C LEU A 144 -15.10 11.27 4.91
N SER A 145 -15.84 10.78 5.90
CA SER A 145 -16.03 9.36 6.15
C SER A 145 -17.47 8.99 5.80
N PRO A 146 -17.69 7.96 4.99
CA PRO A 146 -19.01 7.36 4.86
C PRO A 146 -19.46 6.76 6.19
N ASP A 147 -20.77 6.62 6.36
CA ASP A 147 -21.33 5.91 7.50
C ASP A 147 -21.05 4.41 7.40
N GLY A 148 -21.09 3.73 8.55
CA GLY A 148 -20.73 2.31 8.62
C GLY A 148 -21.63 1.36 7.81
N GLN A 149 -22.88 1.74 7.48
CA GLN A 149 -23.73 0.92 6.62
C GLN A 149 -23.33 1.09 5.15
N THR A 150 -23.11 2.32 4.71
CA THR A 150 -22.61 2.61 3.36
C THR A 150 -21.27 1.89 3.10
N SER A 151 -20.33 1.95 4.04
CA SER A 151 -19.05 1.24 3.92
C SER A 151 -19.21 -0.27 3.75
N LYS A 152 -20.16 -0.90 4.48
CA LYS A 152 -20.44 -2.34 4.35
C LYS A 152 -21.05 -2.68 2.98
N LEU A 153 -21.94 -1.85 2.47
CA LEU A 153 -22.55 -2.06 1.16
C LEU A 153 -21.51 -1.95 0.03
N LEU A 154 -20.65 -0.92 0.10
CA LEU A 154 -19.56 -0.74 -0.86
C LEU A 154 -18.58 -1.91 -0.83
N PHE A 155 -18.17 -2.34 0.37
CA PHE A 155 -17.29 -3.50 0.53
C PHE A 155 -17.92 -4.78 -0.03
N LYS A 156 -19.20 -5.02 0.26
CA LYS A 156 -19.92 -6.19 -0.25
C LYS A 156 -19.97 -6.23 -1.77
N ALA A 157 -20.24 -5.09 -2.42
CA ALA A 157 -20.23 -5.01 -3.88
C ALA A 157 -18.83 -5.33 -4.47
N ALA A 158 -17.77 -4.90 -3.78
CA ALA A 158 -16.41 -5.24 -4.18
C ALA A 158 -16.10 -6.74 -3.99
N GLU A 159 -16.53 -7.32 -2.88
CA GLU A 159 -16.38 -8.75 -2.58
C GLU A 159 -17.11 -9.63 -3.61
N GLU A 160 -18.34 -9.27 -3.98
CA GLU A 160 -19.11 -9.97 -5.02
C GLU A 160 -18.37 -9.94 -6.37
N MET A 161 -17.82 -8.79 -6.76
CA MET A 161 -17.02 -8.65 -7.98
C MET A 161 -15.71 -9.46 -7.95
N ALA A 162 -15.02 -9.47 -6.81
CA ALA A 162 -13.79 -10.25 -6.64
C ALA A 162 -14.05 -11.75 -6.76
N ASN A 163 -15.13 -12.22 -6.12
CA ASN A 163 -15.56 -13.62 -6.20
C ASN A 163 -16.04 -14.00 -7.60
N GLN A 164 -16.76 -13.10 -8.28
CA GLN A 164 -17.14 -13.31 -9.68
C GLN A 164 -15.91 -13.49 -10.57
N ARG A 165 -14.88 -12.65 -10.39
CA ARG A 165 -13.62 -12.76 -11.14
C ARG A 165 -12.88 -14.06 -10.86
N LEU A 166 -12.84 -14.50 -9.60
CA LEU A 166 -12.28 -15.80 -9.23
C LEU A 166 -13.01 -16.93 -9.97
N ALA A 167 -14.33 -16.91 -9.97
CA ALA A 167 -15.16 -17.90 -10.65
C ALA A 167 -15.00 -17.87 -12.19
N ASP A 168 -15.01 -16.70 -12.81
CA ASP A 168 -14.92 -16.54 -14.27
C ASP A 168 -13.59 -17.03 -14.84
N ALA A 169 -12.50 -16.83 -14.09
CA ALA A 169 -11.18 -17.30 -14.50
C ALA A 169 -10.93 -18.79 -14.17
N SER A 170 -11.85 -19.41 -13.43
CA SER A 170 -11.72 -20.78 -13.00
C SER A 170 -12.09 -21.80 -14.08
N ASN A 171 -11.41 -22.93 -14.05
CA ASN A 171 -11.62 -24.05 -14.96
C ASN A 171 -11.04 -25.32 -14.33
N ARG A 172 -11.06 -26.45 -15.06
CA ARG A 172 -10.56 -27.75 -14.57
C ARG A 172 -9.10 -27.76 -14.07
N TYR A 173 -8.31 -26.75 -14.44
CA TYR A 173 -6.91 -26.59 -14.03
C TYR A 173 -6.67 -25.39 -13.10
N LEU A 174 -7.66 -24.51 -12.93
CA LEU A 174 -7.59 -23.31 -12.09
C LEU A 174 -8.80 -23.29 -11.15
N ILE A 175 -8.59 -23.75 -9.92
CA ILE A 175 -9.58 -23.75 -8.85
C ILE A 175 -9.34 -22.50 -7.99
N PRO A 176 -10.37 -21.76 -7.55
CA PRO A 176 -10.17 -20.63 -6.65
C PRO A 176 -9.41 -21.10 -5.40
N GLU A 177 -8.35 -20.38 -5.05
CA GLU A 177 -7.55 -20.66 -3.85
C GLU A 177 -7.92 -19.67 -2.76
N ASN A 178 -7.77 -18.37 -3.04
CA ASN A 178 -7.91 -17.32 -2.04
C ASN A 178 -8.19 -15.94 -2.64
N LEU A 179 -8.81 -15.09 -1.83
CA LEU A 179 -8.98 -13.65 -1.99
C LEU A 179 -8.30 -12.96 -0.80
N ASP A 180 -7.19 -12.26 -1.05
CA ASP A 180 -6.53 -11.46 -0.02
C ASP A 180 -6.73 -9.96 -0.30
N TRP A 181 -7.40 -9.26 0.60
CA TRP A 181 -7.51 -7.80 0.54
C TRP A 181 -6.17 -7.15 0.89
N ALA A 182 -5.73 -6.22 0.05
CA ALA A 182 -4.48 -5.49 0.24
C ALA A 182 -4.71 -4.14 0.91
N ALA A 183 -5.71 -3.39 0.44
CA ALA A 183 -6.10 -2.09 0.99
C ALA A 183 -7.50 -1.70 0.51
N ALA A 184 -8.13 -0.76 1.23
CA ALA A 184 -9.36 -0.10 0.82
C ALA A 184 -9.23 1.42 0.96
N GLY A 185 -9.86 2.16 0.06
CA GLY A 185 -9.98 3.61 0.15
C GLY A 185 -11.41 4.03 -0.16
N TRP A 186 -11.98 4.92 0.64
CA TRP A 186 -13.29 5.51 0.36
C TRP A 186 -13.11 6.81 -0.39
N THR A 187 -13.77 6.93 -1.54
CA THR A 187 -13.59 8.04 -2.48
C THR A 187 -14.67 9.08 -2.30
N HIS A 188 -14.23 10.34 -2.25
CA HIS A 188 -15.05 11.54 -2.24
C HIS A 188 -14.52 12.53 -3.28
#